data_AF-A0A933NBD7-F1
#
_entry.id   AF-A0A933NBD7-F1
#
_cell.length_a   1.000
_cell.length_b   1.000
_cell.length_c   1.000
_cell.angle_alpha   90.00
_cell.angle_beta   90.00
_cell.angle_gamma   90.00
#
_symmetry.space_group_name_H-M   'P 1'
#
loop_
_entity.id
_entity.type
_entity.pdbx_description
1 polymer ?
#
loop_
_entity_poly.entity_id
_entity_poly.type
_entity_poly.pdbx_seq_one_letter_code
_entity_poly.pdbx_strand_id
1 'polypeptide(L)'
;MGKKSREKRARREAQEAPKNGDDRQEGAGAGDLRLIDILAEDFIKGVPEAETTLTMMGRDASYTVTRIGEEKRHAGLVELGKKLVALKPQVATNLYELRRASIAEHLAVSNAPTATDTTVELAWHSVALFDPAVLAADLVKGGRVRNDPKRIAAGDLAWFSLAPDERASIRFTTADGVTDEPGLKLKLRVSSGLVFVGPPEASDGPRLGEVRLDPFRTKLDEYLDKGRLVRVKAGDYLLVARRTEPGQIGVRLLPWVEGVATTSPEALVLP
;
A
#
# COMPACT_ATOMS: atom_id res chain seq x y z
N MET A 1 47.83 7.17 -48.65
CA MET A 1 47.46 7.90 -47.41
C MET A 1 46.36 7.15 -46.65
N GLY A 2 46.66 6.09 -45.88
CA GLY A 2 45.58 5.19 -45.40
C GLY A 2 45.77 4.46 -44.07
N LYS A 3 46.81 4.72 -43.28
CA LYS A 3 46.99 4.06 -41.97
C LYS A 3 46.72 4.96 -40.75
N LYS A 4 47.12 6.23 -40.79
CA LYS A 4 46.94 7.17 -39.65
C LYS A 4 45.49 7.59 -39.37
N SER A 5 44.56 7.39 -40.32
CA SER A 5 43.15 7.77 -40.16
C SER A 5 42.31 6.70 -39.44
N ARG A 6 42.64 5.41 -39.61
CA ARG A 6 41.93 4.30 -38.95
C ARG A 6 42.27 4.18 -37.46
N GLU A 7 43.53 4.41 -37.09
CA GLU A 7 43.97 4.42 -35.68
C GLU A 7 43.33 5.55 -34.86
N LYS A 8 43.07 6.70 -35.48
CA LYS A 8 42.44 7.85 -34.83
C LYS A 8 40.94 7.66 -34.63
N ARG A 9 40.29 6.84 -35.46
CA ARG A 9 38.86 6.51 -35.37
C ARG A 9 38.59 5.42 -34.32
N ALA A 10 39.44 4.38 -34.27
CA ALA A 10 39.36 3.35 -33.22
C ALA A 10 39.58 3.91 -31.80
N ARG A 11 40.43 4.94 -31.64
CA ARG A 11 40.61 5.62 -30.35
C ARG A 11 39.46 6.53 -29.95
N ARG A 12 38.67 7.04 -30.90
CA ARG A 12 37.45 7.82 -30.62
C ARG A 12 36.27 6.91 -30.28
N GLU A 13 36.12 5.78 -30.96
CA GLU A 13 35.08 4.79 -30.65
C GLU A 13 35.35 4.07 -29.31
N ALA A 14 36.61 3.94 -28.87
CA ALA A 14 36.94 3.46 -27.52
C ALA A 14 36.70 4.50 -26.40
N GLN A 15 36.52 5.78 -26.74
CA GLN A 15 36.19 6.85 -25.77
C GLN A 15 34.69 7.15 -25.69
N GLU A 16 33.88 6.59 -26.60
CA GLU A 16 32.41 6.72 -26.63
C GLU A 16 31.70 5.36 -26.41
N ALA A 17 32.39 4.38 -25.81
CA ALA A 17 31.68 3.24 -25.24
C ALA A 17 30.83 3.75 -24.07
N PRO A 18 29.51 3.46 -24.02
CA PRO A 18 28.69 3.85 -22.89
C PRO A 18 29.27 3.20 -21.63
N LYS A 19 29.68 4.02 -20.66
CA LYS A 19 29.92 3.59 -19.28
C LYS A 19 28.58 3.14 -18.67
N ASN A 20 28.10 1.98 -19.08
CA ASN A 20 27.03 1.26 -18.42
C ASN A 20 27.67 0.41 -17.32
N GLY A 21 27.99 1.04 -16.20
CA GLY A 21 28.53 0.39 -15.02
C GLY A 21 29.00 1.42 -14.01
N ASP A 22 28.52 1.27 -12.78
CA ASP A 22 28.97 1.90 -11.53
C ASP A 22 28.46 3.26 -11.03
N ASP A 23 27.88 4.16 -11.82
CA ASP A 23 27.40 5.43 -11.23
C ASP A 23 26.11 5.27 -10.38
N ARG A 24 25.50 4.08 -10.34
CA ARG A 24 24.33 3.79 -9.46
C ARG A 24 24.71 3.25 -8.08
N GLN A 25 25.96 2.82 -7.87
CA GLN A 25 26.38 2.21 -6.60
C GLN A 25 26.96 3.24 -5.61
N GLU A 26 27.50 4.37 -6.07
CA GLU A 26 28.24 5.30 -5.20
C GLU A 26 27.39 6.05 -4.14
N GLY A 27 26.05 5.98 -4.22
CA GLY A 27 25.14 6.58 -3.22
C GLY A 27 24.18 5.61 -2.54
N ALA A 28 24.15 4.34 -2.95
CA ALA A 28 23.15 3.37 -2.50
C ALA A 28 23.79 2.36 -1.55
N GLY A 29 23.43 2.41 -0.27
CA GLY A 29 23.92 1.46 0.72
C GLY A 29 23.51 0.01 0.40
N ALA A 30 24.21 -0.96 0.98
CA ALA A 30 24.01 -2.40 0.73
C ALA A 30 22.59 -2.95 1.01
N GLY A 31 21.68 -2.15 1.59
CA GLY A 31 20.28 -2.48 1.82
C GLY A 31 19.29 -1.81 0.85
N ASP A 32 19.77 -1.14 -0.20
CA ASP A 32 18.90 -0.51 -1.19
C ASP A 32 18.28 -1.53 -2.16
N LEU A 33 16.98 -1.79 -2.00
CA LEU A 33 16.26 -2.78 -2.80
C LEU A 33 16.11 -2.37 -4.27
N ARG A 34 16.37 -1.11 -4.63
CA ARG A 34 16.41 -0.66 -6.04
C ARG A 34 17.60 -1.26 -6.81
N LEU A 35 18.60 -1.78 -6.10
CA LEU A 35 19.77 -2.43 -6.70
C LEU A 35 19.54 -3.91 -7.03
N ILE A 36 18.42 -4.52 -6.63
CA ILE A 36 18.20 -5.97 -6.81
C ILE A 36 18.27 -6.37 -8.28
N ASP A 37 17.79 -5.55 -9.21
CA ASP A 37 17.89 -5.87 -10.64
C ASP A 37 19.35 -6.03 -11.09
N ILE A 38 20.24 -5.15 -10.61
CA ILE A 38 21.68 -5.19 -10.90
C ILE A 38 22.31 -6.41 -10.22
N LEU A 39 22.02 -6.61 -8.93
CA LEU A 39 22.55 -7.76 -8.17
C LEU A 39 22.10 -9.10 -8.74
N ALA A 40 20.86 -9.21 -9.24
CA ALA A 40 20.37 -10.41 -9.90
C ALA A 40 21.10 -10.67 -11.23
N GLU A 41 21.45 -9.62 -11.98
CA GLU A 41 22.27 -9.76 -13.18
C GLU A 41 23.69 -10.20 -12.88
N ASP A 42 24.30 -9.64 -11.85
CA ASP A 42 25.64 -10.00 -11.42
C ASP A 42 25.69 -11.43 -10.87
N PHE A 43 24.63 -11.86 -10.16
CA PHE A 43 24.45 -13.26 -9.77
C PHE A 43 24.40 -14.19 -10.99
N ILE A 44 23.62 -13.85 -12.02
CA ILE A 44 23.55 -14.65 -13.27
C ILE A 44 24.93 -14.73 -13.95
N LYS A 45 25.72 -13.66 -13.87
CA LYS A 45 27.10 -13.62 -14.40
C LYS A 45 28.14 -14.32 -13.51
N GLY A 46 27.74 -14.81 -12.33
CA GLY A 46 28.61 -15.53 -11.40
C GLY A 46 29.48 -14.63 -10.51
N VAL A 47 29.07 -13.38 -10.26
CA VAL A 47 29.75 -12.47 -9.34
C VAL A 47 29.47 -12.88 -7.89
N PRO A 48 30.47 -13.33 -7.10
CA PRO A 48 30.24 -13.88 -5.75
C PRO A 48 29.61 -12.91 -4.75
N GLU A 49 29.93 -11.62 -4.88
CA GLU A 49 29.46 -10.56 -3.99
C GLU A 49 27.93 -10.34 -4.11
N ALA A 50 27.35 -10.67 -5.26
CA ALA A 50 25.92 -10.50 -5.52
C ALA A 50 25.06 -11.43 -4.63
N GLU A 51 25.40 -12.72 -4.55
CA GLU A 51 24.68 -13.68 -3.68
C GLU A 51 24.78 -13.27 -2.21
N THR A 52 25.97 -12.83 -1.78
CA THR A 52 26.21 -12.37 -0.42
C THR A 52 25.32 -11.17 -0.09
N THR A 53 25.30 -10.17 -0.96
CA THR A 53 24.49 -8.95 -0.78
C THR A 53 22.99 -9.26 -0.75
N LEU A 54 22.50 -10.08 -1.68
CA LEU A 54 21.10 -10.52 -1.70
C LEU A 54 20.73 -11.30 -0.42
N THR A 55 21.63 -12.13 0.09
CA THR A 55 21.45 -12.87 1.35
C THR A 55 21.42 -11.94 2.57
N MET A 56 22.23 -10.89 2.58
CA MET A 56 22.20 -9.86 3.62
C MET A 56 20.88 -9.07 3.63
N MET A 57 20.29 -8.80 2.46
CA MET A 57 18.95 -8.21 2.34
C MET A 57 17.85 -9.19 2.79
N GLY A 58 18.06 -10.50 2.64
CA GLY A 58 17.18 -11.55 3.14
C GLY A 58 15.78 -11.48 2.53
N ARG A 59 14.74 -11.70 3.34
CA ARG A 59 13.34 -11.78 2.90
C ARG A 59 12.86 -10.54 2.15
N ASP A 60 13.44 -9.37 2.41
CA ASP A 60 13.02 -8.11 1.79
C ASP A 60 13.40 -8.08 0.29
N ALA A 61 14.40 -8.86 -0.12
CA ALA A 61 14.76 -9.04 -1.53
C ALA A 61 14.05 -10.24 -2.21
N SER A 62 13.42 -11.12 -1.43
CA SER A 62 12.89 -12.41 -1.91
C SER A 62 11.93 -12.29 -3.09
N TYR A 63 11.00 -11.33 -3.04
CA TYR A 63 10.00 -11.11 -4.08
C TYR A 63 10.68 -10.73 -5.39
N THR A 64 11.47 -9.65 -5.39
CA THR A 64 12.09 -9.09 -6.59
C THR A 64 13.08 -10.08 -7.21
N VAL A 65 13.87 -10.78 -6.40
CA VAL A 65 14.78 -11.85 -6.86
C VAL A 65 14.01 -12.97 -7.55
N THR A 66 12.90 -13.42 -6.95
CA THR A 66 12.07 -14.49 -7.54
C THR A 66 11.46 -14.04 -8.86
N ARG A 67 10.88 -12.83 -8.91
CA ARG A 67 10.28 -12.24 -10.12
C ARG A 67 11.29 -12.19 -11.27
N ILE A 68 12.49 -11.67 -11.03
CA ILE A 68 13.55 -11.61 -12.06
C ILE A 68 13.97 -13.02 -12.50
N GLY A 69 14.08 -13.95 -11.55
CA GLY A 69 14.37 -15.36 -11.85
C GLY A 69 13.33 -16.00 -12.75
N GLU A 70 12.04 -15.73 -12.52
CA GLU A 70 10.93 -16.20 -13.36
C GLU A 70 10.96 -15.54 -14.75
N GLU A 71 11.10 -14.21 -14.82
CA GLU A 71 11.18 -13.45 -16.08
C GLU A 71 12.35 -13.89 -16.97
N LYS A 72 13.53 -14.08 -16.36
CA LYS A 72 14.75 -14.52 -17.06
C LYS A 72 14.87 -16.04 -17.17
N ARG A 73 13.89 -16.79 -16.65
CA ARG A 73 13.88 -18.27 -16.60
C ARG A 73 15.14 -18.87 -15.97
N HIS A 74 15.70 -18.20 -14.96
CA HIS A 74 16.93 -18.60 -14.28
C HIS A 74 16.62 -19.35 -12.98
N ALA A 75 16.67 -20.69 -13.02
CA ALA A 75 16.29 -21.56 -11.90
C ALA A 75 17.06 -21.25 -10.60
N GLY A 76 18.35 -20.91 -10.69
CA GLY A 76 19.17 -20.57 -9.52
C GLY A 76 18.68 -19.33 -8.77
N LEU A 77 18.15 -18.32 -9.50
CA LEU A 77 17.61 -17.10 -8.88
C LEU A 77 16.26 -17.39 -8.22
N VAL A 78 15.42 -18.22 -8.84
CA VAL A 78 14.14 -18.64 -8.26
C VAL A 78 14.37 -19.41 -6.96
N GLU A 79 15.33 -20.32 -6.92
CA GLU A 79 15.68 -21.07 -5.71
C GLU A 79 16.30 -20.17 -4.64
N LEU A 80 17.16 -19.22 -5.02
CA LEU A 80 17.67 -18.21 -4.08
C LEU A 80 16.51 -17.39 -3.49
N GLY A 81 15.62 -16.86 -4.33
CA GLY A 81 14.46 -16.08 -3.89
C GLY A 81 13.57 -16.82 -2.89
N LYS A 82 13.32 -18.13 -3.09
CA LYS A 82 12.60 -18.97 -2.13
C LYS A 82 13.34 -19.09 -0.79
N LYS A 83 14.66 -19.29 -0.80
CA LYS A 83 15.47 -19.36 0.43
C LYS A 83 15.45 -18.04 1.20
N LEU A 84 15.51 -16.91 0.49
CA LEU A 84 15.53 -15.58 1.08
C LEU A 84 14.29 -15.32 1.96
N VAL A 85 13.11 -15.86 1.64
CA VAL A 85 11.88 -15.70 2.44
C VAL A 85 12.08 -16.06 3.91
N ALA A 86 12.88 -17.11 4.19
CA ALA A 86 13.13 -17.59 5.54
C ALA A 86 14.23 -16.80 6.27
N LEU A 87 14.97 -15.91 5.58
CA LEU A 87 16.09 -15.19 6.14
C LEU A 87 15.66 -13.79 6.61
N LYS A 88 15.88 -13.51 7.89
CA LYS A 88 15.71 -12.15 8.41
C LYS A 88 16.75 -11.22 7.77
N PRO A 89 16.38 -10.00 7.35
CA PRO A 89 17.34 -9.02 6.85
C PRO A 89 18.43 -8.74 7.90
N GLN A 90 19.68 -8.77 7.46
CA GLN A 90 20.87 -8.52 8.29
C GLN A 90 21.35 -7.07 8.18
N VAL A 91 20.95 -6.37 7.11
CA VAL A 91 21.15 -4.94 6.92
C VAL A 91 19.82 -4.20 6.94
N ALA A 92 19.85 -2.93 7.33
CA ALA A 92 18.68 -2.07 7.21
C ALA A 92 18.36 -1.86 5.72
N THR A 93 17.14 -2.18 5.31
CA THR A 93 16.66 -2.03 3.94
C THR A 93 15.78 -0.80 3.80
N ASN A 94 15.65 -0.27 2.59
CA ASN A 94 14.68 0.78 2.27
C ASN A 94 13.27 0.25 1.94
N LEU A 95 12.92 -0.98 2.36
CA LEU A 95 11.63 -1.62 2.07
C LEU A 95 10.43 -0.73 2.42
N TYR A 96 10.39 -0.22 3.65
CA TYR A 96 9.26 0.58 4.11
C TYR A 96 9.20 1.97 3.49
N GLU A 97 10.34 2.51 3.06
CA GLU A 97 10.40 3.76 2.32
C GLU A 97 9.78 3.59 0.93
N LEU A 98 10.21 2.56 0.20
CA LEU A 98 9.69 2.24 -1.13
C LEU A 98 8.18 1.95 -1.10
N ARG A 99 7.72 1.17 -0.11
CA ARG A 99 6.29 0.89 0.06
C ARG A 99 5.48 2.13 0.41
N ARG A 100 6.04 3.10 1.15
CA ARG A 100 5.37 4.38 1.41
C ARG A 100 5.31 5.24 0.15
N ALA A 101 6.37 5.25 -0.64
CA ALA A 101 6.40 5.96 -1.93
C ALA A 101 5.33 5.40 -2.87
N SER A 102 5.16 4.07 -2.91
CA SER A 102 4.08 3.41 -3.66
C SER A 102 2.67 3.86 -3.21
N ILE A 103 2.40 3.93 -1.91
CA ILE A 103 1.12 4.48 -1.41
C ILE A 103 0.95 5.93 -1.86
N ALA A 104 1.98 6.76 -1.71
CA ALA A 104 1.91 8.16 -2.10
C ALA A 104 1.66 8.34 -3.61
N GLU A 105 2.28 7.50 -4.45
CA GLU A 105 2.05 7.47 -5.89
C GLU A 105 0.60 7.12 -6.21
N HIS A 106 0.05 6.06 -5.61
CA HIS A 106 -1.36 5.69 -5.77
C HIS A 106 -2.32 6.84 -5.44
N LEU A 107 -2.02 7.59 -4.37
CA LEU A 107 -2.83 8.75 -3.97
C LEU A 107 -2.68 9.92 -4.95
N ALA A 108 -1.46 10.19 -5.42
CA ALA A 108 -1.16 11.30 -6.32
C ALA A 108 -1.81 11.14 -7.71
N VAL A 109 -1.84 9.91 -8.25
CA VAL A 109 -2.42 9.63 -9.57
C VAL A 109 -3.88 9.16 -9.51
N SER A 110 -4.50 9.19 -8.32
CA SER A 110 -5.85 8.70 -8.13
C SER A 110 -6.90 9.55 -8.85
N ASN A 111 -7.61 8.94 -9.80
CA ASN A 111 -8.81 9.50 -10.44
C ASN A 111 -10.09 9.21 -9.61
N ALA A 112 -9.97 9.16 -8.28
CA ALA A 112 -11.09 8.92 -7.37
C ALA A 112 -12.24 9.93 -7.61
N PRO A 113 -13.49 9.44 -7.72
CA PRO A 113 -14.64 10.31 -7.87
C PRO A 113 -14.95 11.07 -6.58
N THR A 114 -15.64 12.20 -6.69
CA THR A 114 -16.16 12.93 -5.53
C THR A 114 -17.14 12.06 -4.74
N ALA A 115 -17.04 12.08 -3.42
CA ALA A 115 -17.86 11.25 -2.54
C ALA A 115 -19.36 11.39 -2.83
N THR A 116 -19.88 12.61 -2.96
CA THR A 116 -21.32 12.89 -3.15
C THR A 116 -21.92 12.31 -4.44
N ASP A 117 -21.09 11.99 -5.42
CA ASP A 117 -21.52 11.52 -6.74
C ASP A 117 -21.36 9.99 -6.87
N THR A 118 -21.03 9.31 -5.76
CA THR A 118 -20.58 7.92 -5.79
C THR A 118 -21.30 7.06 -4.77
N THR A 119 -21.79 5.91 -5.25
CA THR A 119 -22.12 4.75 -4.42
C THR A 119 -20.98 3.74 -4.53
N VAL A 120 -20.55 3.19 -3.39
CA VAL A 120 -19.51 2.15 -3.30
C VAL A 120 -20.17 0.84 -2.89
N GLU A 121 -20.26 -0.09 -3.82
CA GLU A 121 -20.77 -1.44 -3.58
C GLU A 121 -19.67 -2.32 -2.98
N LEU A 122 -19.96 -2.96 -1.84
CA LEU A 122 -19.02 -3.84 -1.14
C LEU A 122 -19.60 -5.25 -1.06
N ALA A 123 -18.80 -6.25 -1.40
CA ALA A 123 -19.16 -7.66 -1.23
C ALA A 123 -18.98 -8.16 0.23
N TRP A 124 -19.01 -7.26 1.20
CA TRP A 124 -18.76 -7.54 2.61
C TRP A 124 -19.78 -6.85 3.51
N HIS A 125 -20.08 -7.50 4.64
CA HIS A 125 -20.89 -6.98 5.74
C HIS A 125 -20.16 -5.99 6.67
N SER A 126 -18.82 -5.94 6.62
CA SER A 126 -18.03 -5.02 7.44
C SER A 126 -17.36 -3.97 6.56
N VAL A 127 -17.22 -2.77 7.10
CA VAL A 127 -16.84 -1.58 6.36
C VAL A 127 -15.79 -0.79 7.14
N ALA A 128 -14.72 -0.41 6.45
CA ALA A 128 -13.67 0.46 6.96
C ALA A 128 -13.56 1.72 6.08
N LEU A 129 -13.52 2.88 6.72
CA LEU A 129 -13.24 4.17 6.10
C LEU A 129 -11.98 4.77 6.75
N PHE A 130 -10.97 5.08 5.95
CA PHE A 130 -9.74 5.71 6.43
C PHE A 130 -9.03 6.47 5.30
N ASP A 131 -8.18 7.43 5.68
CA ASP A 131 -7.23 8.05 4.76
C ASP A 131 -5.95 7.18 4.68
N PRO A 132 -5.59 6.64 3.50
CA PRO A 132 -4.39 5.80 3.38
C PRO A 132 -3.09 6.53 3.75
N ALA A 133 -3.04 7.86 3.65
CA ALA A 133 -1.89 8.64 4.09
C ALA A 133 -1.71 8.62 5.62
N VAL A 134 -2.82 8.67 6.37
CA VAL A 134 -2.82 8.60 7.84
C VAL A 134 -2.37 7.21 8.32
N LEU A 135 -2.77 6.15 7.62
CA LEU A 135 -2.43 4.76 7.95
C LEU A 135 -1.24 4.20 7.16
N ALA A 136 -0.48 5.03 6.43
CA ALA A 136 0.59 4.58 5.55
C ALA A 136 1.64 3.72 6.30
N ALA A 137 1.99 4.11 7.53
CA ALA A 137 2.94 3.35 8.34
C ALA A 137 2.45 1.92 8.67
N ASP A 138 1.15 1.75 8.91
CA ASP A 138 0.51 0.48 9.23
C ASP A 138 0.36 -0.38 7.96
N LEU A 139 -0.07 0.24 6.86
CA LEU A 139 -0.20 -0.39 5.53
C LEU A 139 1.13 -0.97 5.03
N VAL A 140 2.26 -0.28 5.29
CA VAL A 140 3.58 -0.80 4.88
C VAL A 140 4.15 -1.84 5.83
N LYS A 141 3.88 -1.78 7.14
CA LYS A 141 4.48 -2.70 8.12
C LYS A 141 3.73 -4.01 8.28
N GLY A 142 2.42 -3.91 8.44
CA GLY A 142 1.56 -5.06 8.77
C GLY A 142 0.55 -5.39 7.68
N GLY A 143 0.38 -4.49 6.70
CA GLY A 143 -0.68 -4.60 5.70
C GLY A 143 -2.04 -4.14 6.22
N ARG A 144 -2.36 -4.41 7.50
CA ARG A 144 -3.74 -4.47 8.00
C ARG A 144 -4.22 -3.23 8.74
N VAL A 145 -5.29 -2.65 8.22
CA VAL A 145 -6.17 -1.79 9.01
C VAL A 145 -7.11 -2.69 9.81
N ARG A 146 -6.89 -2.80 11.11
CA ARG A 146 -7.69 -3.61 12.05
C ARG A 146 -8.74 -2.74 12.74
N ASN A 147 -9.78 -3.37 13.28
CA ASN A 147 -10.59 -2.74 14.32
C ASN A 147 -9.68 -2.47 15.54
N ASP A 148 -9.09 -1.28 15.56
CA ASP A 148 -8.22 -0.79 16.63
C ASP A 148 -8.98 0.35 17.34
N PRO A 149 -9.50 0.09 18.56
CA PRO A 149 -10.23 1.10 19.32
C PRO A 149 -9.45 2.40 19.53
N LYS A 150 -8.12 2.36 19.60
CA LYS A 150 -7.30 3.58 19.75
C LYS A 150 -7.30 4.42 18.47
N ARG A 151 -7.21 3.78 17.30
CA ARG A 151 -7.28 4.45 16.00
C ARG A 151 -8.69 4.97 15.71
N ILE A 152 -9.70 4.23 16.12
CA ILE A 152 -11.10 4.64 16.01
C ILE A 152 -11.38 5.86 16.89
N ALA A 153 -10.93 5.84 18.14
CA ALA A 153 -11.05 6.99 19.04
C ALA A 153 -10.26 8.21 18.51
N ALA A 154 -9.07 8.00 17.93
CA ALA A 154 -8.29 9.06 17.32
C ALA A 154 -8.93 9.64 16.04
N GLY A 155 -9.80 8.87 15.38
CA GLY A 155 -10.39 9.18 14.09
C GLY A 155 -9.53 8.80 12.89
N ASP A 156 -8.46 8.03 13.08
CA ASP A 156 -7.62 7.54 11.97
C ASP A 156 -8.35 6.47 11.14
N LEU A 157 -9.38 5.84 11.74
CA LEU A 157 -10.19 4.77 11.17
C LEU A 157 -11.64 4.92 11.63
N ALA A 158 -12.59 4.88 10.71
CA ALA A 158 -13.98 4.58 11.03
C ALA A 158 -14.29 3.13 10.62
N TRP A 159 -14.87 2.36 11.54
CA TRP A 159 -15.20 0.96 11.34
C TRP A 159 -16.63 0.68 11.78
N PHE A 160 -17.37 -0.10 11.00
CA PHE A 160 -18.68 -0.61 11.39
C PHE A 160 -19.07 -1.86 10.61
N SER A 161 -20.02 -2.61 11.14
CA SER A 161 -20.51 -3.86 10.55
C SER A 161 -22.04 -3.88 10.46
N LEU A 162 -22.54 -4.55 9.43
CA LEU A 162 -23.93 -4.97 9.23
C LEU A 162 -24.10 -6.42 9.73
N ALA A 163 -25.34 -6.93 9.65
CA ALA A 163 -25.62 -8.34 9.84
C ALA A 163 -24.83 -9.21 8.83
N PRO A 164 -24.36 -10.41 9.20
CA PRO A 164 -23.47 -11.23 8.37
C PRO A 164 -24.01 -11.64 7.00
N ASP A 165 -25.33 -11.67 6.84
CA ASP A 165 -26.04 -12.00 5.61
C ASP A 165 -26.29 -10.78 4.70
N GLU A 166 -25.97 -9.58 5.16
CA GLU A 166 -26.12 -8.35 4.40
C GLU A 166 -24.83 -7.97 3.65
N ARG A 167 -24.99 -7.40 2.45
CA ARG A 167 -23.92 -6.74 1.70
C ARG A 167 -24.04 -5.24 1.88
N ALA A 168 -22.92 -4.55 2.07
CA ALA A 168 -22.92 -3.11 2.25
C ALA A 168 -22.83 -2.35 0.91
N SER A 169 -23.79 -1.47 0.65
CA SER A 169 -23.71 -0.41 -0.36
C SER A 169 -23.56 0.92 0.36
N ILE A 170 -22.43 1.61 0.16
CA ILE A 170 -22.14 2.89 0.81
C ILE A 170 -22.51 4.04 -0.11
N ARG A 171 -23.44 4.88 0.32
CA ARG A 171 -23.80 6.12 -0.39
C ARG A 171 -23.43 7.32 0.46
N PHE A 172 -22.54 8.18 -0.05
CA PHE A 172 -22.30 9.46 0.61
C PHE A 172 -23.46 10.41 0.31
N THR A 173 -23.95 11.09 1.34
CA THR A 173 -25.10 11.99 1.22
C THR A 173 -24.84 13.35 1.85
N THR A 174 -25.37 14.39 1.22
CA THR A 174 -25.42 15.76 1.74
C THR A 174 -26.73 16.07 2.46
N ALA A 175 -27.75 15.20 2.31
CA ALA A 175 -29.08 15.44 2.85
C ALA A 175 -29.06 15.51 4.39
N ASP A 176 -29.80 16.48 4.93
CA ASP A 176 -30.02 16.65 6.35
C ASP A 176 -30.95 15.56 6.91
N GLY A 177 -30.39 14.37 7.11
CA GLY A 177 -31.02 13.32 7.89
C GLY A 177 -30.75 13.47 9.38
N VAL A 178 -30.73 14.68 9.96
CA VAL A 178 -30.73 14.82 11.43
C VAL A 178 -32.16 14.67 11.94
N THR A 179 -32.73 13.49 11.71
CA THR A 179 -33.93 13.00 12.39
C THR A 179 -33.49 11.96 13.42
N ASP A 180 -34.27 11.79 14.48
CA ASP A 180 -33.98 11.06 15.74
C ASP A 180 -33.67 9.56 15.62
N GLU A 181 -33.35 9.05 14.43
CA GLU A 181 -33.02 7.65 14.21
C GLU A 181 -31.62 7.26 14.73
N PRO A 182 -31.47 6.05 15.27
CA PRO A 182 -30.20 5.54 15.75
C PRO A 182 -29.21 5.38 14.58
N GLY A 183 -27.99 5.90 14.77
CA GLY A 183 -26.92 5.82 13.79
C GLY A 183 -25.57 5.88 14.48
N LEU A 184 -24.53 5.36 13.81
CA LEU A 184 -23.17 5.43 14.34
C LEU A 184 -22.58 6.80 14.08
N LYS A 185 -21.97 7.38 15.12
CA LYS A 185 -21.28 8.66 15.08
C LYS A 185 -19.80 8.40 15.35
N LEU A 186 -18.97 8.49 14.33
CA LEU A 186 -17.53 8.20 14.43
C LEU A 186 -16.73 9.43 14.05
N LYS A 187 -15.53 9.56 14.61
CA LYS A 187 -14.57 10.56 14.14
C LYS A 187 -13.82 9.98 12.93
N LEU A 188 -13.58 10.82 11.93
CA LEU A 188 -12.73 10.47 10.78
C LEU A 188 -11.84 11.65 10.40
N ARG A 189 -10.53 11.43 10.35
CA ARG A 189 -9.53 12.40 9.91
C ARG A 189 -9.16 12.13 8.45
N VAL A 190 -9.18 13.18 7.63
CA VAL A 190 -8.77 13.14 6.23
C VAL A 190 -7.71 14.20 5.99
N SER A 191 -6.49 13.78 5.71
CA SER A 191 -5.34 14.64 5.46
C SER A 191 -5.01 14.78 3.97
N SER A 192 -5.14 13.71 3.19
CA SER A 192 -4.78 13.64 1.76
C SER A 192 -5.89 14.12 0.83
N GLY A 193 -7.10 14.30 1.35
CA GLY A 193 -8.31 14.53 0.55
C GLY A 193 -8.84 13.27 -0.15
N LEU A 194 -8.34 12.10 0.25
CA LEU A 194 -8.82 10.80 -0.21
C LEU A 194 -9.22 9.94 1.00
N VAL A 195 -10.32 9.21 0.83
CA VAL A 195 -10.80 8.21 1.78
C VAL A 195 -10.92 6.90 1.03
N PHE A 196 -10.30 5.85 1.55
CA PHE A 196 -10.59 4.49 1.13
C PHE A 196 -11.88 4.02 1.81
N VAL A 197 -12.79 3.46 1.03
CA VAL A 197 -14.03 2.84 1.47
C VAL A 197 -14.00 1.40 1.00
N GLY A 198 -13.97 0.44 1.92
CA GLY A 198 -13.86 -0.94 1.52
C GLY A 198 -14.06 -1.92 2.65
N PRO A 199 -13.97 -3.22 2.34
CA PRO A 199 -13.94 -4.22 3.39
C PRO A 199 -12.72 -4.00 4.27
N PRO A 200 -12.83 -4.37 5.55
CA PRO A 200 -11.65 -4.45 6.38
C PRO A 200 -10.69 -5.52 5.89
N GLU A 201 -9.41 -5.40 6.27
CA GLU A 201 -8.47 -6.48 6.01
C GLU A 201 -8.85 -7.74 6.82
N ALA A 202 -8.91 -8.89 6.14
CA ALA A 202 -9.22 -10.18 6.75
C ALA A 202 -8.27 -10.47 7.94
N SER A 203 -8.84 -10.93 9.06
CA SER A 203 -8.10 -11.29 10.28
C SER A 203 -7.05 -12.38 10.03
N ASP A 204 -7.27 -13.24 9.03
CA ASP A 204 -6.56 -14.51 8.85
C ASP A 204 -5.56 -14.50 7.69
N GLY A 205 -4.99 -13.34 7.35
CA GLY A 205 -3.89 -13.30 6.38
C GLY A 205 -2.60 -13.98 6.89
N PRO A 206 -1.69 -14.39 6.00
CA PRO A 206 -0.44 -15.06 6.34
C PRO A 206 0.46 -14.20 7.26
N ARG A 207 1.20 -14.86 8.16
CA ARG A 207 2.12 -14.21 9.10
C ARG A 207 3.32 -13.64 8.31
N LEU A 208 3.87 -12.48 8.70
CA LEU A 208 4.98 -11.82 7.98
C LEU A 208 6.23 -12.69 7.74
N GLY A 209 6.40 -13.80 8.46
CA GLY A 209 7.48 -14.77 8.22
C GLY A 209 7.24 -15.71 7.03
N GLU A 210 6.05 -15.70 6.44
CA GLU A 210 5.62 -16.60 5.35
C GLU A 210 5.31 -15.83 4.07
N VAL A 211 5.44 -14.50 4.08
CA VAL A 211 4.97 -13.62 3.00
C VAL A 211 6.15 -13.06 2.22
N ARG A 212 6.12 -13.23 0.89
CA ARG A 212 6.98 -12.50 -0.04
C ARG A 212 6.62 -11.02 0.01
N LEU A 213 7.57 -10.16 0.38
CA LEU A 213 7.35 -8.73 0.50
C LEU A 213 7.75 -8.04 -0.80
N ASP A 214 6.76 -7.59 -1.56
CA ASP A 214 6.99 -6.72 -2.71
C ASP A 214 7.29 -5.29 -2.21
N PRO A 215 8.46 -4.70 -2.54
CA PRO A 215 8.80 -3.34 -2.13
C PRO A 215 7.98 -2.25 -2.84
N PHE A 216 7.35 -2.56 -3.97
CA PHE A 216 6.59 -1.61 -4.78
C PHE A 216 5.08 -1.80 -4.67
N ARG A 217 4.62 -2.88 -4.04
CA ARG A 217 3.20 -3.13 -3.77
C ARG A 217 2.92 -3.19 -2.28
N THR A 218 1.72 -2.78 -1.92
CA THR A 218 1.21 -2.80 -0.57
C THR A 218 -0.10 -3.56 -0.50
N LYS A 219 -0.65 -3.72 0.70
CA LYS A 219 -2.00 -4.26 0.83
C LYS A 219 -3.07 -3.32 0.27
N LEU A 220 -2.78 -2.02 0.16
CA LEU A 220 -3.69 -1.08 -0.49
C LEU A 220 -3.99 -1.52 -1.94
N ASP A 221 -2.98 -1.98 -2.69
CA ASP A 221 -3.15 -2.50 -4.05
C ASP A 221 -4.21 -3.62 -4.11
N GLU A 222 -4.16 -4.58 -3.20
CA GLU A 222 -5.12 -5.69 -3.13
C GLU A 222 -6.54 -5.24 -2.72
N TYR A 223 -6.63 -4.12 -1.97
CA TYR A 223 -7.90 -3.57 -1.52
C TYR A 223 -8.57 -2.66 -2.53
N LEU A 224 -7.81 -1.98 -3.38
CA LEU A 224 -8.38 -1.15 -4.44
C LEU A 224 -9.26 -1.97 -5.40
N ASP A 225 -9.03 -3.28 -5.52
CA ASP A 225 -9.90 -4.21 -6.27
C ASP A 225 -11.21 -4.55 -5.54
N LYS A 226 -11.27 -4.38 -4.21
CA LYS A 226 -12.38 -4.81 -3.34
C LYS A 226 -13.15 -3.67 -2.69
N GLY A 227 -12.61 -2.46 -2.77
CA GLY A 227 -13.17 -1.22 -2.27
C GLY A 227 -12.95 -0.10 -3.26
N ARG A 228 -12.94 1.14 -2.80
CA ARG A 228 -12.78 2.30 -3.66
C ARG A 228 -12.18 3.49 -2.92
N LEU A 229 -11.34 4.26 -3.60
CA LEU A 229 -10.96 5.61 -3.16
C LEU A 229 -12.04 6.59 -3.58
N VAL A 230 -12.45 7.46 -2.66
CA VAL A 230 -13.34 8.59 -2.92
C VAL A 230 -12.66 9.89 -2.49
N ARG A 231 -12.96 10.96 -3.22
CA ARG A 231 -12.43 12.30 -2.95
C ARG A 231 -13.32 13.03 -1.96
N VAL A 232 -12.70 13.52 -0.90
CA VAL A 232 -13.31 14.31 0.17
C VAL A 232 -12.39 15.50 0.43
N LYS A 233 -12.92 16.62 0.92
CA LYS A 233 -12.04 17.72 1.37
C LYS A 233 -11.18 17.23 2.55
N ALA A 234 -9.96 17.76 2.70
CA ALA A 234 -9.17 17.50 3.90
C ALA A 234 -9.80 18.20 5.12
N GLY A 235 -9.77 17.52 6.27
CA GLY A 235 -10.33 18.00 7.53
C GLY A 235 -10.60 16.87 8.52
N ASP A 236 -10.98 17.26 9.73
CA ASP A 236 -11.56 16.34 10.71
C ASP A 236 -13.09 16.33 10.55
N TYR A 237 -13.67 15.13 10.56
CA TYR A 237 -15.08 14.89 10.31
C TYR A 237 -15.74 14.14 11.45
N LEU A 238 -17.00 14.50 11.70
CA LEU A 238 -17.99 13.60 12.27
C LEU A 238 -18.61 12.79 11.13
N LEU A 239 -18.29 11.50 11.08
CA LEU A 239 -18.92 10.53 10.22
C LEU A 239 -20.20 10.03 10.88
N VAL A 240 -21.32 10.18 10.18
CA VAL A 240 -22.61 9.61 10.58
C VAL A 240 -22.96 8.51 9.60
N ALA A 241 -23.00 7.26 10.07
CA ALA A 241 -23.42 6.10 9.29
C ALA A 241 -24.81 5.65 9.75
N ARG A 242 -25.71 5.47 8.81
CA ARG A 242 -27.09 5.02 9.03
C ARG A 242 -27.52 4.07 7.94
N ARG A 243 -28.36 3.10 8.30
CA ARG A 243 -29.04 2.26 7.32
C ARG A 243 -30.13 3.11 6.64
N THR A 244 -30.10 3.17 5.31
CA THR A 244 -31.14 3.88 4.52
C THR A 244 -32.16 2.90 3.95
N GLU A 245 -31.68 1.72 3.57
CA GLU A 245 -32.46 0.58 3.06
C GLU A 245 -31.74 -0.71 3.47
N PRO A 246 -32.36 -1.90 3.40
CA PRO A 246 -31.67 -3.17 3.65
C PRO A 246 -30.39 -3.30 2.80
N GLY A 247 -29.24 -3.49 3.44
CA GLY A 247 -27.93 -3.54 2.78
C GLY A 247 -27.37 -2.19 2.30
N GLN A 248 -28.11 -1.08 2.40
CA GLN A 248 -27.62 0.25 2.03
C GLN A 248 -27.34 1.11 3.26
N ILE A 249 -26.15 1.72 3.26
CA ILE A 249 -25.67 2.59 4.32
C ILE A 249 -25.47 3.99 3.75
N GLY A 250 -26.24 4.93 4.26
CA GLY A 250 -25.99 6.35 4.08
C GLY A 250 -24.84 6.79 4.99
N VAL A 251 -23.79 7.36 4.38
CA VAL A 251 -22.67 7.95 5.10
C VAL A 251 -22.69 9.47 4.89
N ARG A 252 -22.67 10.21 6.00
CA ARG A 252 -22.56 11.66 5.97
C ARG A 252 -21.28 12.10 6.67
N LEU A 253 -20.55 13.01 6.04
CA LEU A 253 -19.37 13.62 6.60
C LEU A 253 -19.68 15.07 6.96
N LEU A 254 -19.75 15.35 8.26
CA LEU A 254 -19.95 16.67 8.83
C LEU A 254 -18.61 17.21 9.35
N PRO A 255 -18.34 18.52 9.26
CA PRO A 255 -17.18 19.10 9.95
C PRO A 255 -17.20 18.73 11.44
N TRP A 256 -16.05 18.32 11.97
CA TRP A 256 -15.92 18.01 13.39
C TRP A 256 -16.14 19.27 14.25
N VAL A 257 -16.89 19.12 15.33
CA VAL A 257 -17.08 20.14 16.36
C VAL A 257 -16.69 19.52 17.71
N GLU A 258 -15.91 20.24 18.51
CA GLU A 258 -15.51 19.76 19.83
C GLU A 258 -16.73 19.53 20.74
N GLY A 259 -16.65 18.50 21.60
CA GLY A 259 -17.72 18.16 22.53
C GLY A 259 -18.85 17.30 21.96
N VAL A 260 -18.80 16.92 20.67
CA VAL A 260 -19.78 15.98 20.09
C VAL A 260 -19.53 14.56 20.60
N ALA A 261 -20.58 13.92 21.13
CA ALA A 261 -20.53 12.53 21.54
C ALA A 261 -20.41 11.58 20.32
N THR A 262 -19.40 10.72 20.34
CA THR A 262 -19.21 9.63 19.37
C THR A 262 -19.69 8.31 19.94
N THR A 263 -20.08 7.38 19.07
CA THR A 263 -20.37 6.00 19.45
C THR A 263 -19.11 5.34 20.01
N SER A 264 -19.28 4.55 21.08
CA SER A 264 -18.19 3.76 21.64
C SER A 264 -17.64 2.78 20.59
N PRO A 265 -16.31 2.60 20.49
CA PRO A 265 -15.70 1.59 19.63
C PRO A 265 -16.17 0.14 19.89
N GLU A 266 -16.84 -0.11 21.01
CA GLU A 266 -17.41 -1.41 21.38
C GLU A 266 -18.81 -1.65 20.79
N ALA A 267 -19.47 -0.59 20.28
CA ALA A 267 -20.84 -0.62 19.76
C ALA A 267 -20.90 -0.25 18.26
N LEU A 268 -20.07 -0.92 17.43
CA LEU A 268 -19.90 -0.61 16.00
C LEU A 268 -20.75 -1.47 15.07
N VAL A 269 -21.82 -2.08 15.59
CA VAL A 269 -22.83 -2.75 14.76
C VAL A 269 -23.92 -1.74 14.43
N LEU A 270 -24.18 -1.54 13.14
CA LEU A 270 -25.32 -0.71 12.71
C LEU A 270 -26.62 -1.44 13.08
N PRO A 271 -27.54 -0.77 13.80
CA PRO A 271 -28.84 -1.36 14.14
C PRO A 271 -29.74 -1.54 12.89
#